data_AF-A0A535M0E4-F1
#
_entry.id   AF-A0A535M0E4-F1
#
_cell.length_a   1.000
_cell.length_b   1.000
_cell.length_c   1.000
_cell.angle_alpha   90.00
_cell.angle_beta   90.00
_cell.angle_gamma   90.00
#
_symmetry.space_group_name_H-M   'P 1'
#
loop_
_entity.id
_entity.type
_entity.pdbx_description
1 polymer ?
#
loop_
_entity_poly.entity_id
_entity_poly.type
_entity_poly.pdbx_seq_one_letter_code
_entity_poly.pdbx_strand_id
1 'polypeptide(L)'
;MPGRRAAASICALLLLGCGSATPAEAPARATGPVVVSAGGRSLGDGSTSVPPTLDLRISAARPLAADEGKAMLDSRPLDLRSQAGALVASVAPMALGSAHHLDLDVVGRGNHRLGFHVVAPAGAMAALHADPRDGTVLDLALELAPADPAEVERAVPGGTRSWVDDHHLRVSWPAPPGGRLHLPVFRTELGSHLAAAVDLDLGAVAPGAVRMRVVPAPAAPPPARTLLAFSVATAASRASVAANIGRISLLSPTGLVAHQDGTVTGAADPPAVAAAEAAGVPVWPLVQNAEFDSAAVASLLEDPAAAGRMVDALRAAAADGGFPG
;
A
#
# COMPACT_ATOMS: atom_id res chain seq x y z
N MET A 1 -27.85 40.64 38.08
CA MET A 1 -27.35 39.38 38.66
C MET A 1 -28.55 38.49 38.99
N PRO A 2 -28.43 37.16 39.02
CA PRO A 2 -28.02 36.16 38.03
C PRO A 2 -29.29 35.63 37.29
N GLY A 3 -29.38 34.58 36.47
CA GLY A 3 -28.56 33.41 36.22
C GLY A 3 -29.20 32.50 35.16
N ARG A 4 -28.36 31.61 34.66
CA ARG A 4 -28.51 30.67 33.54
C ARG A 4 -29.29 29.39 33.91
N ARG A 5 -29.86 28.76 32.87
CA ARG A 5 -29.89 27.30 32.53
C ARG A 5 -31.01 26.37 33.06
N ALA A 6 -31.60 25.71 32.06
CA ALA A 6 -31.79 24.26 31.85
C ALA A 6 -32.82 23.47 32.69
N ALA A 7 -33.65 22.69 31.99
CA ALA A 7 -33.86 21.26 32.26
C ALA A 7 -34.63 20.61 31.10
N ALA A 8 -34.00 19.65 30.42
CA ALA A 8 -34.64 18.73 29.50
C ALA A 8 -34.98 17.44 30.27
N SER A 9 -36.21 16.97 30.08
CA SER A 9 -36.82 15.88 30.83
C SER A 9 -36.39 14.49 30.36
N ILE A 10 -36.26 13.63 31.36
CA ILE A 10 -36.06 12.18 31.37
C ILE A 10 -37.30 11.46 30.80
N CYS A 11 -37.11 10.32 30.11
CA CYS A 11 -38.00 9.16 30.24
C CYS A 11 -37.27 7.87 29.83
N ALA A 12 -37.10 6.98 30.80
CA ALA A 12 -36.72 5.59 30.63
C ALA A 12 -37.98 4.72 30.67
N LEU A 13 -38.01 3.63 29.91
CA LEU A 13 -38.97 2.54 30.10
C LEU A 13 -38.35 1.20 29.68
N LEU A 14 -38.23 0.31 30.66
CA LEU A 14 -37.89 -1.11 30.59
C LEU A 14 -39.13 -1.92 30.21
N LEU A 15 -38.97 -2.99 29.42
CA LEU A 15 -39.84 -4.17 29.45
C LEU A 15 -39.04 -5.45 29.16
N LEU A 16 -39.13 -6.40 30.09
CA LEU A 16 -38.72 -7.82 30.01
C LEU A 16 -39.84 -8.64 29.34
N GLY A 17 -39.51 -9.67 28.57
CA GLY A 17 -40.49 -10.69 28.17
C GLY A 17 -40.00 -11.78 27.20
N CYS A 18 -39.85 -12.99 27.74
CA CYS A 18 -40.05 -14.34 27.16
C CYS A 18 -39.18 -14.86 26.01
N GLY A 19 -38.55 -16.02 26.27
CA GLY A 19 -37.73 -16.75 25.32
C GLY A 19 -38.52 -17.49 24.24
N SER A 20 -37.92 -17.52 23.06
CA SER A 20 -38.01 -18.62 22.11
C SER A 20 -36.58 -18.89 21.63
N ALA A 21 -36.15 -20.15 21.69
CA ALA A 21 -34.87 -20.55 21.14
C ALA A 21 -34.94 -20.41 19.62
N THR A 22 -34.41 -19.30 19.11
CA THR A 22 -34.14 -19.15 17.68
C THR A 22 -33.03 -20.13 17.31
N PRO A 23 -33.14 -20.85 16.17
CA PRO A 23 -32.01 -21.60 15.66
C PRO A 23 -30.86 -20.61 15.48
N ALA A 24 -29.67 -20.99 15.93
CA ALA A 24 -28.48 -20.16 15.90
C ALA A 24 -28.35 -19.51 14.52
N GLU A 25 -28.65 -18.22 14.46
CA GLU A 25 -28.42 -17.40 13.29
C GLU A 25 -26.92 -17.52 13.01
N ALA A 26 -26.57 -17.99 11.80
CA ALA A 26 -25.18 -18.01 11.36
C ALA A 26 -24.59 -16.61 11.67
N PRO A 27 -23.42 -16.52 12.32
CA PRO A 27 -22.93 -15.25 12.82
C PRO A 27 -23.00 -14.22 11.71
N ALA A 28 -23.80 -13.17 11.93
CA ALA A 28 -23.96 -12.08 11.00
C ALA A 28 -22.58 -11.69 10.49
N ARG A 29 -22.39 -11.72 9.16
CA ARG A 29 -21.12 -11.33 8.52
C ARG A 29 -20.70 -10.02 9.17
N ALA A 30 -19.61 -10.04 9.92
CA ALA A 30 -19.04 -8.83 10.46
C ALA A 30 -18.84 -7.89 9.27
N THR A 31 -19.36 -6.67 9.31
CA THR A 31 -19.38 -5.74 8.15
C THR A 31 -18.53 -4.49 8.33
N GLY A 32 -17.89 -4.27 9.49
CA GLY A 32 -16.99 -3.11 9.70
C GLY A 32 -15.63 -3.20 8.97
N PRO A 33 -14.86 -2.12 8.80
CA PRO A 33 -13.57 -2.18 8.10
C PRO A 33 -12.55 -3.07 8.85
N VAL A 34 -11.69 -3.76 8.11
CA VAL A 34 -10.46 -4.34 8.66
C VAL A 34 -9.35 -3.30 8.49
N VAL A 35 -8.73 -2.88 9.59
CA VAL A 35 -7.59 -1.96 9.55
C VAL A 35 -6.35 -2.77 9.83
N VAL A 36 -5.44 -2.76 8.86
CA VAL A 36 -4.11 -3.32 8.99
C VAL A 36 -3.17 -2.17 9.31
N SER A 37 -2.36 -2.29 10.35
CA SER A 37 -1.32 -1.31 10.65
C SER A 37 0.04 -1.95 10.88
N ALA A 38 1.09 -1.20 10.55
CA ALA A 38 2.48 -1.54 10.75
C ALA A 38 3.16 -0.39 11.51
N GLY A 39 3.62 -0.65 12.74
CA GLY A 39 4.21 0.40 13.59
C GLY A 39 3.23 1.56 13.89
N GLY A 40 1.93 1.25 13.98
CA GLY A 40 0.88 2.23 14.26
C GLY A 40 0.37 3.02 13.05
N ARG A 41 0.92 2.80 11.85
CA ARG A 41 0.45 3.44 10.59
C ARG A 41 -0.39 2.46 9.78
N SER A 42 -1.48 2.91 9.18
CA SER A 42 -2.31 2.06 8.31
C SER A 42 -1.50 1.55 7.12
N LEU A 43 -1.60 0.24 6.87
CA LEU A 43 -0.98 -0.46 5.75
C LEU A 43 -2.06 -0.78 4.72
N GLY A 44 -2.01 -0.10 3.58
CA GLY A 44 -2.85 -0.39 2.41
C GLY A 44 -2.06 -1.04 1.28
N ASP A 45 -2.77 -1.52 0.27
CA ASP A 45 -2.12 -1.99 -0.95
C ASP A 45 -1.37 -0.84 -1.65
N GLY A 46 -0.19 -1.13 -2.15
CA GLY A 46 0.72 -0.14 -2.72
C GLY A 46 1.42 0.77 -1.70
N SER A 47 1.33 0.50 -0.40
CA SER A 47 2.01 1.34 0.61
C SER A 47 3.51 1.42 0.34
N THR A 48 4.02 2.64 0.38
CA THR A 48 5.45 2.95 0.27
C THR A 48 5.97 3.40 1.64
N SER A 49 7.23 3.10 1.93
CA SER A 49 7.91 3.50 3.17
C SER A 49 7.44 2.79 4.44
N VAL A 50 7.17 1.49 4.35
CA VAL A 50 6.87 0.64 5.51
C VAL A 50 8.14 0.40 6.33
N PRO A 51 8.12 0.48 7.67
CA PRO A 51 9.29 0.17 8.49
C PRO A 51 9.80 -1.26 8.27
N PRO A 52 11.13 -1.50 8.38
CA PRO A 52 11.70 -2.84 8.17
C PRO A 52 11.25 -3.85 9.24
N THR A 53 10.90 -3.38 10.43
CA THR A 53 10.27 -4.18 11.48
C THR A 53 8.77 -3.98 11.43
N LEU A 54 8.03 -5.00 10.99
CA LEU A 54 6.58 -4.95 10.91
C LEU A 54 5.97 -5.46 12.22
N ASP A 55 5.49 -4.54 13.04
CA ASP A 55 4.54 -4.84 14.11
C ASP A 55 3.14 -4.77 13.52
N LEU A 56 2.68 -5.91 13.00
CA LEU A 56 1.38 -6.06 12.37
C LEU A 56 0.29 -6.00 13.42
N ARG A 57 -0.73 -5.18 13.18
CA ARG A 57 -1.99 -5.21 13.93
C ARG A 57 -3.16 -5.22 12.95
N ILE A 58 -4.04 -6.21 13.08
CA ILE A 58 -5.26 -6.38 12.30
C ILE A 58 -6.43 -6.18 13.26
N SER A 59 -7.18 -5.10 13.08
CA SER A 59 -8.37 -4.80 13.87
C SER A 59 -9.63 -4.84 13.02
N ALA A 60 -10.75 -5.14 13.66
CA ALA A 60 -12.09 -5.11 13.07
C ALA A 60 -13.07 -4.41 14.03
N ALA A 61 -14.30 -4.19 13.58
CA ALA A 61 -15.37 -3.61 14.40
C ALA A 61 -15.75 -4.46 15.63
N ARG A 62 -15.32 -5.73 15.69
CA ARG A 62 -15.44 -6.59 16.86
C ARG A 62 -14.08 -7.17 17.24
N PRO A 63 -13.89 -7.63 18.49
CA PRO A 63 -12.72 -8.39 18.88
C PRO A 63 -12.52 -9.62 17.98
N LEU A 64 -11.25 -9.86 17.60
CA LEU A 64 -10.83 -11.02 16.83
C LEU A 64 -10.13 -12.04 17.73
N ALA A 65 -10.55 -13.31 17.67
CA ALA A 65 -9.87 -14.45 18.25
C ALA A 65 -8.76 -14.96 17.30
N ALA A 66 -7.74 -15.62 17.87
CA ALA A 66 -6.51 -15.96 17.15
C ALA A 66 -6.73 -16.89 15.93
N ASP A 67 -7.76 -17.73 15.98
CA ASP A 67 -8.17 -18.66 14.93
C ASP A 67 -9.03 -18.02 13.83
N GLU A 68 -9.46 -16.76 14.02
CA GLU A 68 -10.30 -16.04 13.06
C GLU A 68 -9.50 -15.32 11.97
N GLY A 69 -8.18 -15.47 11.96
CA GLY A 69 -7.31 -14.89 10.95
C GLY A 69 -6.14 -15.79 10.58
N LYS A 70 -5.74 -15.73 9.32
CA LYS A 70 -4.48 -16.26 8.81
C LYS A 70 -3.77 -15.14 8.07
N ALA A 71 -2.46 -15.09 8.21
CA ALA A 71 -1.62 -14.13 7.51
C ALA A 71 -0.39 -14.83 6.95
N MET A 72 -0.01 -14.48 5.73
CA MET A 72 1.21 -14.93 5.08
C MET A 72 1.99 -13.72 4.56
N LEU A 73 3.27 -13.64 4.89
CA LEU A 73 4.19 -12.67 4.31
C LEU A 73 5.10 -13.38 3.32
N ASP A 74 5.03 -13.01 2.05
CA ASP A 74 5.75 -13.67 0.94
C ASP A 74 5.63 -15.19 1.00
N SER A 75 4.40 -15.66 1.13
CA SER A 75 4.06 -17.08 1.26
C SER A 75 4.58 -17.79 2.52
N ARG A 76 5.09 -17.06 3.53
CA ARG A 76 5.46 -17.61 4.84
C ARG A 76 4.38 -17.29 5.87
N PRO A 77 3.85 -18.28 6.61
CA PRO A 77 2.82 -18.02 7.62
C PRO A 77 3.37 -17.13 8.74
N LEU A 78 2.52 -16.21 9.21
CA LEU A 78 2.78 -15.40 10.39
C LEU A 78 2.03 -15.95 11.59
N ASP A 79 2.70 -16.01 12.74
CA ASP A 79 2.08 -16.41 14.01
C ASP A 79 1.22 -15.28 14.57
N LEU A 80 -0.07 -15.30 14.24
CA LEU A 80 -1.04 -14.34 14.75
C LEU A 80 -1.41 -14.65 16.20
N ARG A 81 -1.48 -13.60 17.03
CA ARG A 81 -1.93 -13.68 18.42
C ARG A 81 -3.04 -12.68 18.66
N SER A 82 -4.05 -13.04 19.44
CA SER A 82 -5.06 -12.06 19.87
C SER A 82 -4.51 -11.22 21.02
N GLN A 83 -4.48 -9.90 20.84
CA GLN A 83 -4.06 -8.93 21.84
C GLN A 83 -4.93 -7.68 21.79
N ALA A 84 -5.58 -7.39 22.92
CA ALA A 84 -6.48 -6.23 23.07
C ALA A 84 -7.52 -6.14 21.93
N GLY A 85 -8.16 -7.27 21.61
CA GLY A 85 -9.22 -7.38 20.60
C GLY A 85 -8.76 -7.32 19.14
N ALA A 86 -7.46 -7.31 18.87
CA ALA A 86 -6.90 -7.35 17.51
C ALA A 86 -5.98 -8.57 17.34
N LEU A 87 -5.72 -8.96 16.11
CA LEU A 87 -4.66 -9.92 15.80
C LEU A 87 -3.35 -9.17 15.62
N VAL A 88 -2.29 -9.64 16.26
CA VAL A 88 -0.96 -9.06 16.15
C VAL A 88 0.06 -10.11 15.73
N ALA A 89 1.05 -9.67 14.98
CA ALA A 89 2.24 -10.48 14.67
C ALA A 89 3.46 -9.58 14.58
N SER A 90 4.61 -10.12 14.99
CA SER A 90 5.90 -9.48 14.79
C SER A 90 6.65 -10.20 13.68
N VAL A 91 7.21 -9.44 12.76
CA VAL A 91 8.00 -9.96 11.64
C VAL A 91 9.46 -9.64 11.90
N ALA A 92 10.35 -10.58 11.55
CA ALA A 92 11.77 -10.32 11.52
C ALA A 92 12.10 -9.13 10.59
N PRO A 93 13.18 -8.37 10.86
CA PRO A 93 13.55 -7.25 10.01
C PRO A 93 13.66 -7.65 8.54
N MET A 94 12.90 -6.97 7.69
CA MET A 94 12.95 -7.11 6.24
C MET A 94 14.09 -6.26 5.66
N ALA A 95 14.54 -6.60 4.46
CA ALA A 95 15.57 -5.82 3.79
C ALA A 95 15.06 -4.40 3.46
N LEU A 96 15.92 -3.40 3.52
CA LEU A 96 15.52 -2.04 3.16
C LEU A 96 15.31 -1.94 1.64
N GLY A 97 14.25 -1.24 1.22
CA GLY A 97 13.89 -1.07 -0.19
C GLY A 97 13.30 -2.32 -0.88
N SER A 98 13.07 -3.42 -0.16
CA SER A 98 12.44 -4.61 -0.76
C SER A 98 10.92 -4.49 -0.85
N ALA A 99 10.37 -5.15 -1.86
CA ALA A 99 8.94 -5.30 -2.07
C ALA A 99 8.45 -6.61 -1.45
N HIS A 100 7.27 -6.56 -0.84
CA HIS A 100 6.67 -7.68 -0.13
C HIS A 100 5.17 -7.76 -0.39
N HIS A 101 4.60 -8.95 -0.18
CA HIS A 101 3.17 -9.18 -0.22
C HIS A 101 2.69 -9.77 1.11
N LEU A 102 1.64 -9.17 1.67
CA LEU A 102 0.92 -9.68 2.81
C LEU A 102 -0.43 -10.22 2.33
N ASP A 103 -0.60 -11.53 2.41
CA ASP A 103 -1.88 -12.20 2.20
C ASP A 103 -2.58 -12.36 3.56
N LEU A 104 -3.83 -11.92 3.65
CA LEU A 104 -4.66 -11.95 4.85
C LEU A 104 -5.97 -12.66 4.54
N ASP A 105 -6.30 -13.67 5.31
CA ASP A 105 -7.62 -14.30 5.31
C ASP A 105 -8.22 -14.08 6.69
N VAL A 106 -9.29 -13.29 6.77
CA VAL A 106 -10.02 -13.05 8.02
C VAL A 106 -11.43 -13.60 7.84
N VAL A 107 -11.88 -14.40 8.81
CA VAL A 107 -13.17 -15.09 8.74
C VAL A 107 -14.30 -14.08 8.47
N GLY A 108 -15.05 -14.33 7.39
CA GLY A 108 -16.17 -13.48 6.97
C GLY A 108 -15.79 -12.25 6.14
N ARG A 109 -14.52 -12.07 5.79
CA ARG A 109 -14.01 -10.92 4.99
C ARG A 109 -13.40 -11.29 3.65
N GLY A 110 -13.06 -12.56 3.47
CA GLY A 110 -12.39 -13.04 2.27
C GLY A 110 -10.89 -12.74 2.31
N ASN A 111 -10.20 -13.18 1.26
CA ASN A 111 -8.77 -13.02 1.13
C ASN A 111 -8.42 -11.62 0.63
N HIS A 112 -7.48 -10.98 1.30
CA HIS A 112 -6.91 -9.70 0.93
C HIS A 112 -5.42 -9.87 0.67
N ARG A 113 -4.93 -9.35 -0.45
CA ARG A 113 -3.51 -9.29 -0.75
C ARG A 113 -3.08 -7.83 -0.79
N LEU A 114 -2.06 -7.49 -0.02
CA LEU A 114 -1.50 -6.15 0.07
C LEU A 114 -0.04 -6.19 -0.39
N GLY A 115 0.28 -5.51 -1.48
CA GLY A 115 1.66 -5.22 -1.85
C GLY A 115 2.18 -4.01 -1.08
N PHE A 116 3.42 -4.06 -0.60
CA PHE A 116 4.05 -2.91 0.04
C PHE A 116 5.57 -2.91 -0.16
N HIS A 117 6.18 -1.74 0.07
CA HIS A 117 7.63 -1.56 -0.01
C HIS A 117 8.19 -1.14 1.34
N VAL A 118 9.22 -1.85 1.79
CA VAL A 118 10.00 -1.44 2.94
C VAL A 118 10.78 -0.20 2.58
N VAL A 119 10.82 0.77 3.49
CA VAL A 119 11.55 2.02 3.33
C VAL A 119 13.00 1.76 2.90
N ALA A 120 13.46 2.43 1.85
CA ALA A 120 14.84 2.34 1.38
C ALA A 120 15.78 3.17 2.27
N PRO A 121 17.11 2.97 2.19
CA PRO A 121 18.06 3.93 2.74
C PRO A 121 17.79 5.34 2.21
N ALA A 122 17.88 6.35 3.07
CA ALA A 122 17.54 7.73 2.73
C ALA A 122 18.70 8.45 2.02
N GLY A 123 18.40 9.31 1.06
CA GLY A 123 19.33 10.29 0.54
C GLY A 123 19.52 11.51 1.45
N ALA A 124 20.54 12.31 1.14
CA ALA A 124 20.76 13.61 1.75
C ALA A 124 21.54 14.54 0.79
N MET A 125 21.43 15.84 1.05
CA MET A 125 22.19 16.88 0.36
C MET A 125 22.72 17.87 1.38
N ALA A 126 24.02 18.15 1.33
CA ALA A 126 24.65 19.23 2.07
C ALA A 126 25.15 20.28 1.07
N ALA A 127 24.73 21.53 1.24
CA ALA A 127 25.09 22.65 0.38
C ALA A 127 25.65 23.82 1.21
N LEU A 128 26.88 24.20 0.93
CA LEU A 128 27.58 25.32 1.56
C LEU A 128 27.68 26.49 0.60
N HIS A 129 27.29 27.68 1.04
CA HIS A 129 27.33 28.90 0.25
C HIS A 129 27.57 30.13 1.13
N ALA A 130 27.89 31.26 0.49
CA ALA A 130 28.01 32.56 1.15
C ALA A 130 26.68 33.33 1.04
N ASP A 131 26.16 33.79 2.18
CA ASP A 131 25.00 34.65 2.30
C ASP A 131 25.42 36.05 2.80
N PRO A 132 24.97 37.14 2.16
CA PRO A 132 25.36 38.50 2.54
C PRO A 132 24.93 38.94 3.95
N ARG A 133 23.91 38.31 4.54
CA ARG A 133 23.38 38.62 5.87
C ARG A 133 23.93 37.66 6.92
N ASP A 134 23.94 36.37 6.60
CA ASP A 134 24.24 35.30 7.55
C ASP A 134 25.70 34.83 7.51
N GLY A 135 26.50 35.32 6.55
CA GLY A 135 27.91 34.95 6.39
C GLY A 135 28.07 33.67 5.57
N THR A 136 28.58 32.60 6.17
CA THR A 136 28.65 31.26 5.55
C THR A 136 27.45 30.46 6.01
N VAL A 137 26.73 29.83 5.07
CA VAL A 137 25.52 29.03 5.35
C VAL A 137 25.69 27.62 4.81
N LEU A 138 25.34 26.65 5.64
CA LEU A 138 25.16 25.24 5.30
C LEU A 138 23.67 24.91 5.35
N ASP A 139 23.13 24.42 4.23
CA ASP A 139 21.83 23.77 4.17
C ASP A 139 22.02 22.27 4.07
N LEU A 140 21.50 21.53 5.05
CA LEU A 140 21.46 20.08 5.06
C LEU A 140 20.00 19.63 4.89
N ALA A 141 19.68 19.08 3.72
CA ALA A 141 18.39 18.50 3.41
C ALA A 141 18.46 16.97 3.47
N LEU A 142 17.53 16.36 4.21
CA LEU A 142 17.44 14.93 4.46
C LEU A 142 16.15 14.40 3.85
N GLU A 143 16.21 13.30 3.10
CA GLU A 143 15.01 12.73 2.50
C GLU A 143 14.04 12.19 3.54
N LEU A 144 14.56 11.65 4.64
CA LEU A 144 13.79 11.19 5.80
C LEU A 144 14.32 11.85 7.07
N ALA A 145 13.43 12.14 8.01
CA ALA A 145 13.78 12.77 9.27
C ALA A 145 14.70 11.83 10.10
N PRO A 146 15.71 12.37 10.79
CA PRO A 146 16.54 11.58 11.70
C PRO A 146 15.69 11.11 12.89
N ALA A 147 15.94 9.89 13.38
CA ALA A 147 15.32 9.41 14.61
C ALA A 147 15.79 10.21 15.84
N ASP A 148 17.01 10.75 15.79
CA ASP A 148 17.57 11.66 16.80
C ASP A 148 18.20 12.88 16.10
N PRO A 149 17.50 14.04 16.03
CA PRO A 149 18.04 15.26 15.46
C PRO A 149 19.36 15.73 16.10
N ALA A 150 19.58 15.42 17.38
CA ALA A 150 20.80 15.81 18.08
C ALA A 150 22.04 15.09 17.53
N GLU A 151 21.88 13.91 16.91
CA GLU A 151 22.98 13.22 16.21
C GLU A 151 23.47 13.99 14.99
N VAL A 152 22.53 14.55 14.22
CA VAL A 152 22.84 15.39 13.07
C VAL A 152 23.49 16.71 13.50
N GLU A 153 22.97 17.35 14.54
CA GLU A 153 23.52 18.62 15.04
C GLU A 153 24.95 18.48 15.58
N ARG A 154 25.27 17.35 16.24
CA ARG A 154 26.62 17.04 16.75
C ARG A 154 27.66 16.86 15.64
N ALA A 155 27.23 16.44 14.45
CA ALA A 155 28.12 16.31 13.29
C ALA A 155 28.56 17.66 12.70
N VAL A 156 27.84 18.74 13.03
CA VAL A 156 28.14 20.09 12.52
C VAL A 156 29.06 20.85 13.48
N PRO A 157 30.20 21.37 13.02
CA PRO A 157 31.12 22.12 13.87
C PRO A 157 30.63 23.56 14.12
N GLY A 158 30.21 23.83 15.37
CA GLY A 158 29.80 25.18 15.79
C GLY A 158 28.62 25.75 14.98
N GLY A 159 28.54 27.08 14.92
CA GLY A 159 27.52 27.80 14.16
C GLY A 159 26.18 27.92 14.86
N THR A 160 25.35 28.83 14.35
CA THR A 160 23.95 28.97 14.76
C THR A 160 23.12 27.98 13.96
N ARG A 161 22.45 27.06 14.65
CA ARG A 161 21.66 25.98 14.06
C ARG A 161 20.18 26.31 14.14
N SER A 162 19.45 26.03 13.08
CA SER A 162 17.99 26.14 13.04
C SER A 162 17.41 25.07 12.11
N TRP A 163 16.53 24.23 12.64
CA TRP A 163 15.69 23.37 11.81
C TRP A 163 14.60 24.22 11.15
N VAL A 164 14.51 24.14 9.83
CA VAL A 164 13.45 24.79 9.04
C VAL A 164 12.17 23.93 9.11
N ASP A 165 12.36 22.62 9.07
CA ASP A 165 11.36 21.56 9.28
C ASP A 165 12.09 20.31 9.82
N ASP A 166 11.43 19.15 9.89
CA ASP A 166 12.02 17.90 10.43
C ASP A 166 13.07 17.26 9.50
N HIS A 167 13.29 17.83 8.31
CA HIS A 167 14.14 17.30 7.24
C HIS A 167 15.27 18.26 6.85
N HIS A 168 15.19 19.54 7.23
CA HIS A 168 16.13 20.57 6.80
C HIS A 168 16.75 21.30 7.97
N LEU A 169 18.05 21.04 8.18
CA LEU A 169 18.88 21.78 9.11
C LEU A 169 19.63 22.90 8.37
N ARG A 170 19.41 24.14 8.77
CA ARG A 170 20.20 25.30 8.33
C ARG A 170 21.19 25.68 9.42
N VAL A 171 22.43 25.96 9.02
CA VAL A 171 23.50 26.38 9.93
C VAL A 171 24.23 27.57 9.36
N SER A 172 24.46 28.60 10.18
CA SER A 172 25.19 29.80 9.77
C SER A 172 26.41 30.11 10.64
N TRP A 173 27.44 30.68 10.03
CA TRP A 173 28.64 31.19 10.67
C TRP A 173 28.98 32.58 10.12
N PRO A 174 29.39 33.54 10.96
CA PRO A 174 29.81 34.87 10.49
C PRO A 174 30.99 34.84 9.50
N ALA A 175 31.85 33.82 9.61
CA ALA A 175 32.97 33.55 8.71
C ALA A 175 33.08 32.04 8.48
N PRO A 176 33.73 31.58 7.39
CA PRO A 176 33.87 30.16 7.10
C PRO A 176 34.51 29.42 8.28
N PRO A 177 33.87 28.36 8.83
CA PRO A 177 34.39 27.65 9.99
C PRO A 177 35.66 26.85 9.68
N GLY A 178 35.90 26.53 8.40
CA GLY A 178 36.99 25.65 8.00
C GLY A 178 36.73 24.19 8.39
N GLY A 179 37.67 23.30 8.08
CA GLY A 179 37.53 21.88 8.37
C GLY A 179 36.49 21.18 7.49
N ARG A 180 35.80 20.17 8.04
CA ARG A 180 34.92 19.28 7.28
C ARG A 180 33.67 18.95 8.10
N LEU A 181 32.51 18.98 7.45
CA LEU A 181 31.30 18.29 7.90
C LEU A 181 31.51 16.80 7.70
N HIS A 182 31.35 16.01 8.75
CA HIS A 182 31.27 14.56 8.68
C HIS A 182 29.97 14.11 9.33
N LEU A 183 28.93 13.94 8.52
CA LEU A 183 27.65 13.41 8.96
C LEU A 183 27.69 11.88 8.83
N PRO A 184 27.71 11.12 9.94
CA PRO A 184 27.74 9.66 9.87
C PRO A 184 26.43 9.09 9.33
N VAL A 185 26.42 7.79 9.02
CA VAL A 185 25.16 7.08 8.80
C VAL A 185 24.39 7.04 10.11
N PHE A 186 23.18 7.62 10.12
CA PHE A 186 22.27 7.65 11.26
C PHE A 186 20.94 6.97 10.91
N ARG A 187 20.15 6.61 11.94
CA ARG A 187 18.83 6.00 11.77
C ARG A 187 17.76 7.04 11.50
N THR A 188 16.79 6.72 10.64
CA THR A 188 15.65 7.59 10.34
C THR A 188 14.44 7.22 11.19
N GLU A 189 13.46 8.12 11.29
CA GLU A 189 12.21 7.89 12.03
C GLU A 189 11.42 6.65 11.56
N LEU A 190 11.58 6.25 10.29
CA LEU A 190 10.94 5.07 9.70
C LEU A 190 11.74 3.78 9.93
N GLY A 191 12.81 3.83 10.71
CA GLY A 191 13.66 2.69 11.02
C GLY A 191 14.68 2.32 9.93
N SER A 192 14.78 3.13 8.87
CA SER A 192 15.84 3.05 7.86
C SER A 192 17.13 3.73 8.37
N HIS A 193 18.07 3.98 7.45
CA HIS A 193 19.28 4.74 7.71
C HIS A 193 19.65 5.63 6.51
N LEU A 194 20.51 6.62 6.74
CA LEU A 194 21.13 7.37 5.65
C LEU A 194 21.95 6.44 4.74
N ALA A 195 21.88 6.60 3.42
CA ALA A 195 22.48 5.67 2.46
C ALA A 195 24.02 5.64 2.55
N ALA A 196 24.66 6.75 2.89
CA ALA A 196 26.09 6.85 3.14
C ALA A 196 26.40 8.11 3.96
N ALA A 197 27.58 8.14 4.61
CA ALA A 197 28.04 9.35 5.29
C ALA A 197 28.16 10.55 4.32
N VAL A 198 27.89 11.76 4.82
CA VAL A 198 28.07 13.01 4.06
C VAL A 198 29.34 13.69 4.53
N ASP A 199 30.31 13.80 3.63
CA ASP A 199 31.53 14.57 3.82
C ASP A 199 31.54 15.82 2.93
N LEU A 200 31.66 17.00 3.55
CA LEU A 200 31.73 18.29 2.85
C LEU A 200 32.79 19.20 3.47
N ASP A 201 33.68 19.75 2.66
CA ASP A 201 34.64 20.77 3.10
C ASP A 201 33.92 22.07 3.46
N LEU A 202 34.15 22.58 4.68
CA LEU A 202 33.53 23.78 5.24
C LEU A 202 34.43 25.03 5.13
N GLY A 203 35.49 24.97 4.34
CA GLY A 203 36.31 26.11 3.96
C GLY A 203 35.55 27.12 3.10
N ALA A 204 36.17 28.29 2.89
CA ALA A 204 35.56 29.41 2.18
C ALA A 204 34.96 29.00 0.81
N VAL A 205 33.82 29.61 0.49
CA VAL A 205 33.13 29.50 -0.81
C VAL A 205 33.09 30.90 -1.42
N ALA A 206 33.40 31.01 -2.71
CA ALA A 206 33.36 32.30 -3.40
C ALA A 206 31.92 32.86 -3.43
N PRO A 207 31.74 34.19 -3.41
CA PRO A 207 30.42 34.80 -3.57
C PRO A 207 29.71 34.29 -4.83
N GLY A 208 28.45 33.86 -4.70
CA GLY A 208 27.66 33.30 -5.80
C GLY A 208 27.96 31.84 -6.17
N ALA A 209 28.94 31.20 -5.51
CA ALA A 209 29.21 29.77 -5.68
C ALA A 209 28.52 28.93 -4.59
N VAL A 210 28.27 27.66 -4.91
CA VAL A 210 27.77 26.65 -3.97
C VAL A 210 28.69 25.44 -4.03
N ARG A 211 29.15 24.98 -2.86
CA ARG A 211 29.82 23.68 -2.72
C ARG A 211 28.80 22.69 -2.19
N MET A 212 28.61 21.58 -2.89
CA MET A 212 27.56 20.63 -2.57
C MET A 212 28.07 19.19 -2.52
N ARG A 213 27.52 18.40 -1.61
CA ARG A 213 27.64 16.95 -1.57
C ARG A 213 26.25 16.35 -1.58
N VAL A 214 26.00 15.42 -2.50
CA VAL A 214 24.76 14.65 -2.58
C VAL A 214 25.08 13.20 -2.26
N VAL A 215 24.32 12.63 -1.33
CA VAL A 215 24.22 11.19 -1.10
C VAL A 215 22.88 10.77 -1.70
N PRO A 216 22.88 10.10 -2.86
CA PRO A 216 21.63 9.71 -3.49
C PRO A 216 20.94 8.61 -2.69
N ALA A 217 19.62 8.67 -2.63
CA ALA A 217 18.82 7.52 -2.25
C ALA A 217 19.11 6.36 -3.23
N PRO A 218 19.12 5.10 -2.80
CA PRO A 218 19.15 3.98 -3.70
C PRO A 218 17.95 4.05 -4.64
N ALA A 219 18.19 3.86 -5.94
CA ALA A 219 17.11 3.84 -6.91
C ALA A 219 16.12 2.74 -6.52
N ALA A 220 14.82 3.08 -6.48
CA ALA A 220 13.78 2.09 -6.33
C ALA A 220 13.94 1.04 -7.46
N PRO A 221 13.78 -0.27 -7.15
CA PRO A 221 13.71 -1.26 -8.21
C PRO A 221 12.58 -0.87 -9.18
N PRO A 222 12.75 -1.10 -10.50
CA PRO A 222 11.70 -0.81 -11.46
C PRO A 222 10.43 -1.56 -11.05
N PRO A 223 9.24 -0.95 -11.18
CA PRO A 223 8.00 -1.62 -10.81
C PRO A 223 7.88 -2.93 -11.57
N ALA A 224 7.40 -3.97 -10.88
CA ALA A 224 7.09 -5.24 -11.51
C ALA A 224 6.13 -4.97 -12.67
N ARG A 225 6.53 -5.38 -13.89
CA ARG A 225 5.70 -5.16 -15.08
C ARG A 225 4.57 -6.18 -15.08
N THR A 226 3.34 -5.70 -14.96
CA THR A 226 2.15 -6.54 -15.19
C THR A 226 2.04 -6.83 -16.69
N LEU A 227 2.10 -8.10 -17.07
CA LEU A 227 1.79 -8.54 -18.43
C LEU A 227 0.36 -9.07 -18.47
N LEU A 228 -0.55 -8.27 -19.02
CA LEU A 228 -1.89 -8.71 -19.42
C LEU A 228 -1.81 -9.35 -20.80
N ALA A 229 -2.18 -10.62 -20.91
CA ALA A 229 -2.26 -11.33 -22.18
C ALA A 229 -3.71 -11.58 -22.58
N PHE A 230 -4.08 -11.21 -23.80
CA PHE A 230 -5.37 -11.57 -24.39
C PHE A 230 -5.24 -12.87 -25.19
N SER A 231 -6.16 -13.81 -25.02
CA SER A 231 -6.16 -15.06 -25.76
C SER A 231 -7.47 -15.30 -26.49
N VAL A 232 -7.38 -15.68 -27.76
CA VAL A 232 -8.52 -16.16 -28.56
C VAL A 232 -8.57 -17.69 -28.58
N ALA A 233 -9.74 -18.28 -28.82
CA ALA A 233 -9.97 -19.73 -28.78
C ALA A 233 -9.43 -20.47 -30.02
N THR A 234 -8.15 -20.30 -30.33
CA THR A 234 -7.45 -20.96 -31.45
C THR A 234 -6.27 -21.80 -30.96
N ALA A 235 -5.90 -22.84 -31.70
CA ALA A 235 -4.77 -23.70 -31.34
C ALA A 235 -3.45 -22.93 -31.20
N ALA A 236 -3.19 -21.96 -32.08
CA ALA A 236 -1.99 -21.12 -32.03
C ALA A 236 -1.96 -20.22 -30.79
N SER A 237 -3.09 -19.61 -30.44
CA SER A 237 -3.24 -18.79 -29.23
C SER A 237 -3.00 -19.61 -27.97
N ARG A 238 -3.61 -20.80 -27.87
CA ARG A 238 -3.40 -21.74 -26.74
C ARG A 238 -1.95 -22.17 -26.61
N ALA A 239 -1.28 -22.49 -27.73
CA ALA A 239 0.14 -22.82 -27.72
C ALA A 239 1.02 -21.65 -27.25
N SER A 240 0.69 -20.42 -27.66
CA SER A 240 1.39 -19.22 -27.23
C SER A 240 1.19 -18.94 -25.73
N VAL A 241 -0.03 -19.10 -25.22
CA VAL A 241 -0.33 -18.99 -23.78
C VAL A 241 0.49 -20.02 -23.00
N ALA A 242 0.45 -21.30 -23.38
CA ALA A 242 1.21 -22.35 -22.70
C ALA A 242 2.72 -22.08 -22.70
N ALA A 243 3.29 -21.61 -23.82
CA ALA A 243 4.71 -21.31 -23.94
C ALA A 243 5.16 -20.10 -23.08
N ASN A 244 4.24 -19.19 -22.75
CA ASN A 244 4.56 -17.93 -22.07
C ASN A 244 3.89 -17.78 -20.70
N ILE A 245 3.17 -18.80 -20.20
CA ILE A 245 2.30 -18.67 -19.03
C ILE A 245 3.05 -18.18 -17.78
N GLY A 246 4.30 -18.61 -17.58
CA GLY A 246 5.14 -18.16 -16.45
C GLY A 246 5.58 -16.69 -16.51
N ARG A 247 5.27 -15.97 -17.59
CA ARG A 247 5.55 -14.53 -17.77
C ARG A 247 4.28 -13.69 -17.72
N ILE A 248 3.11 -14.31 -17.76
CA ILE A 248 1.81 -13.64 -17.80
C ILE A 248 1.38 -13.36 -16.36
N SER A 249 1.06 -12.10 -16.08
CA SER A 249 0.57 -11.68 -14.76
C SER A 249 -0.95 -11.81 -14.66
N LEU A 250 -1.64 -11.71 -15.79
CA LEU A 250 -3.10 -11.81 -15.90
C LEU A 250 -3.46 -12.30 -17.30
N LEU A 251 -4.33 -13.31 -17.38
CA LEU A 251 -4.85 -13.82 -18.66
C LEU A 251 -6.28 -13.33 -18.89
N SER A 252 -6.56 -12.83 -20.10
CA SER A 252 -7.89 -12.40 -20.51
C SER A 252 -8.36 -13.17 -21.75
N PRO A 253 -9.00 -14.34 -21.56
CA PRO A 253 -9.53 -15.13 -22.66
C PRO A 253 -10.81 -14.52 -23.22
N THR A 254 -10.97 -14.54 -24.54
CA THR A 254 -12.22 -14.20 -25.22
C THR A 254 -13.26 -15.30 -25.05
N GLY A 255 -14.54 -14.97 -25.31
CA GLY A 255 -15.60 -15.96 -25.50
C GLY A 255 -16.91 -15.63 -24.78
N LEU A 256 -16.90 -14.60 -23.92
CA LEU A 256 -18.14 -14.01 -23.38
C LEU A 256 -18.65 -12.90 -24.29
N VAL A 257 -19.94 -12.94 -24.58
CA VAL A 257 -20.63 -11.97 -25.42
C VAL A 257 -21.82 -11.39 -24.67
N ALA A 258 -21.84 -10.08 -24.47
CA ALA A 258 -22.95 -9.32 -23.91
C ALA A 258 -23.88 -8.82 -25.03
N HIS A 259 -25.18 -8.93 -24.77
CA HIS A 259 -26.26 -8.56 -25.69
C HIS A 259 -27.01 -7.32 -25.23
N GLN A 260 -27.75 -6.70 -26.17
CA GLN A 260 -28.54 -5.49 -25.91
C GLN A 260 -29.55 -5.64 -24.77
N ASP A 261 -30.12 -6.84 -24.58
CA ASP A 261 -31.11 -7.13 -23.54
C ASP A 261 -30.49 -7.39 -22.16
N GLY A 262 -29.15 -7.32 -22.05
CA GLY A 262 -28.42 -7.58 -20.81
C GLY A 262 -28.10 -9.05 -20.58
N THR A 263 -28.42 -9.95 -21.51
CA THR A 263 -27.95 -11.34 -21.41
C THR A 263 -26.47 -11.44 -21.77
N VAL A 264 -25.79 -12.41 -21.16
CA VAL A 264 -24.40 -12.77 -21.49
C VAL A 264 -24.38 -14.23 -21.92
N THR A 265 -23.73 -14.51 -23.03
CA THR A 265 -23.63 -15.86 -23.61
C THR A 265 -22.18 -16.24 -23.88
N GLY A 266 -21.96 -17.53 -24.13
CA GLY A 266 -20.64 -18.09 -24.36
C GLY A 266 -19.90 -18.39 -23.07
N ALA A 267 -18.61 -18.67 -23.19
CA ALA A 267 -17.71 -18.98 -22.08
C ALA A 267 -16.28 -18.62 -22.45
N ALA A 268 -15.47 -18.27 -21.45
CA ALA A 268 -14.03 -18.16 -21.62
C ALA A 268 -13.43 -19.48 -22.16
N ASP A 269 -12.41 -19.40 -23.02
CA ASP A 269 -11.76 -20.57 -23.64
C ASP A 269 -11.27 -21.57 -22.57
N PRO A 270 -11.93 -22.73 -22.37
CA PRO A 270 -11.66 -23.59 -21.20
C PRO A 270 -10.21 -24.11 -21.12
N PRO A 271 -9.55 -24.50 -22.24
CA PRO A 271 -8.14 -24.87 -22.21
C PRO A 271 -7.20 -23.75 -21.75
N ALA A 272 -7.51 -22.49 -22.07
CA ALA A 272 -6.71 -21.35 -21.65
C ALA A 272 -6.91 -21.04 -20.15
N VAL A 273 -8.15 -21.14 -19.67
CA VAL A 273 -8.49 -21.03 -18.24
C VAL A 273 -7.75 -22.09 -17.43
N ALA A 274 -7.84 -23.36 -17.83
CA ALA A 274 -7.18 -24.46 -17.14
C ALA A 274 -5.64 -24.31 -17.09
N ALA A 275 -5.04 -23.79 -18.17
CA ALA A 275 -3.59 -23.52 -18.19
C ALA A 275 -3.20 -22.39 -17.22
N ALA A 276 -4.02 -21.37 -17.09
CA ALA A 276 -3.81 -20.28 -16.14
C ALA A 276 -3.99 -20.74 -14.69
N GLU A 277 -5.04 -21.50 -14.40
CA GLU A 277 -5.27 -22.11 -13.07
C GLU A 277 -4.10 -22.99 -12.64
N ALA A 278 -3.63 -23.88 -13.53
CA ALA A 278 -2.49 -24.75 -13.24
C ALA A 278 -1.18 -23.98 -12.96
N ALA A 279 -1.05 -22.77 -13.50
CA ALA A 279 0.09 -21.89 -13.30
C ALA A 279 -0.11 -20.85 -12.18
N GLY A 280 -1.28 -20.82 -11.52
CA GLY A 280 -1.64 -19.80 -10.53
C GLY A 280 -1.77 -18.39 -11.11
N VAL A 281 -2.04 -18.26 -12.41
CA VAL A 281 -2.24 -16.98 -13.10
C VAL A 281 -3.73 -16.61 -13.01
N PRO A 282 -4.09 -15.41 -12.51
CA PRO A 282 -5.48 -14.96 -12.46
C PRO A 282 -6.07 -14.82 -13.88
N VAL A 283 -7.38 -15.01 -13.99
CA VAL A 283 -8.12 -14.94 -15.26
C VAL A 283 -9.21 -13.87 -15.16
N TRP A 284 -9.25 -12.94 -16.13
CA TRP A 284 -10.32 -11.96 -16.33
C TRP A 284 -10.88 -12.08 -17.74
N PRO A 285 -11.95 -12.85 -17.95
CA PRO A 285 -12.51 -13.05 -19.28
C PRO A 285 -12.86 -11.74 -19.97
N LEU A 286 -12.51 -11.63 -21.25
CA LEU A 286 -12.92 -10.50 -22.07
C LEU A 286 -14.41 -10.68 -22.43
N VAL A 287 -15.21 -9.72 -22.00
CA VAL A 287 -16.61 -9.58 -22.40
C VAL A 287 -16.66 -8.67 -23.62
N GLN A 288 -17.16 -9.18 -24.74
CA GLN A 288 -17.32 -8.41 -25.97
C GLN A 288 -18.80 -8.07 -26.16
N ASN A 289 -19.11 -6.93 -26.77
CA ASN A 289 -20.46 -6.69 -27.25
C ASN A 289 -20.69 -7.51 -28.53
N ALA A 290 -21.88 -8.08 -28.66
CA ALA A 290 -22.28 -8.72 -29.90
C ALA A 290 -22.09 -7.75 -31.09
N GLU A 291 -21.42 -8.22 -32.13
CA GLU A 291 -21.29 -7.54 -33.44
C GLU A 291 -20.56 -6.19 -33.45
N PHE A 292 -19.87 -5.78 -32.37
CA PHE A 292 -19.28 -4.44 -32.25
C PHE A 292 -20.29 -3.31 -32.51
N ASP A 293 -21.57 -3.56 -32.25
CA ASP A 293 -22.65 -2.61 -32.48
C ASP A 293 -22.72 -1.58 -31.34
N SER A 294 -22.43 -0.31 -31.67
CA SER A 294 -22.48 0.79 -30.73
C SER A 294 -23.91 1.21 -30.36
N ALA A 295 -24.90 0.99 -31.23
CA ALA A 295 -26.30 1.30 -30.96
C ALA A 295 -26.92 0.28 -29.99
N ALA A 296 -26.55 -0.99 -30.14
CA ALA A 296 -26.92 -2.04 -29.19
C ALA A 296 -26.33 -1.77 -27.79
N VAL A 297 -25.06 -1.34 -27.72
CA VAL A 297 -24.42 -0.96 -26.45
C VAL A 297 -25.09 0.26 -25.84
N ALA A 298 -25.38 1.30 -26.63
CA ALA A 298 -26.10 2.48 -26.12
C ALA A 298 -27.46 2.10 -25.53
N SER A 299 -28.23 1.28 -26.25
CA SER A 299 -29.55 0.81 -25.80
C SER A 299 -29.47 -0.02 -24.51
N LEU A 300 -28.45 -0.88 -24.38
CA LEU A 300 -28.17 -1.65 -23.16
C LEU A 300 -27.86 -0.73 -21.96
N LEU A 301 -27.04 0.30 -22.17
CA LEU A 301 -26.61 1.22 -21.12
C LEU A 301 -27.73 2.20 -20.70
N GLU A 302 -28.69 2.47 -21.59
CA GLU A 302 -29.85 3.33 -21.33
C GLU A 302 -31.02 2.59 -20.64
N ASP A 303 -31.05 1.26 -20.66
CA ASP A 303 -32.02 0.43 -19.93
C ASP A 303 -31.43 -0.10 -18.60
N PRO A 304 -31.83 0.47 -17.44
CA PRO A 304 -31.34 0.01 -16.13
C PRO A 304 -31.63 -1.47 -15.83
N ALA A 305 -32.71 -2.02 -16.38
CA ALA A 305 -33.05 -3.42 -16.17
C ALA A 305 -32.14 -4.34 -16.99
N ALA A 306 -31.79 -3.96 -18.22
CA ALA A 306 -30.81 -4.67 -19.04
C ALA A 306 -29.40 -4.59 -18.44
N ALA A 307 -28.96 -3.39 -18.01
CA ALA A 307 -27.68 -3.22 -17.33
C ALA A 307 -27.60 -4.07 -16.04
N GLY A 308 -28.68 -4.11 -15.24
CA GLY A 308 -28.77 -4.97 -14.06
C GLY A 308 -28.62 -6.45 -14.38
N ARG A 309 -29.34 -6.95 -15.39
CA ARG A 309 -29.22 -8.34 -15.86
C ARG A 309 -27.79 -8.69 -16.29
N MET A 310 -27.12 -7.78 -17.01
CA MET A 310 -25.74 -8.01 -17.45
C MET A 310 -24.79 -8.12 -16.26
N VAL A 311 -24.89 -7.22 -15.28
CA VAL A 311 -24.06 -7.27 -14.06
C VAL A 311 -24.26 -8.57 -13.31
N ASP A 312 -25.51 -9.02 -13.15
CA ASP A 312 -25.81 -10.29 -12.47
C ASP A 312 -25.28 -11.49 -13.25
N ALA A 313 -25.41 -11.49 -14.58
CA ALA A 313 -24.89 -12.55 -15.43
C ALA A 313 -23.34 -12.62 -15.38
N LEU A 314 -22.65 -11.48 -15.37
CA LEU A 314 -21.19 -11.43 -15.23
C LEU A 314 -20.72 -11.89 -13.85
N ARG A 315 -21.44 -11.54 -12.79
CA ARG A 315 -21.16 -12.05 -11.43
C ARG A 315 -21.32 -13.56 -11.35
N ALA A 316 -22.36 -14.10 -11.97
CA ALA A 316 -22.57 -15.54 -12.04
C ALA A 316 -21.44 -16.23 -12.82
N ALA A 317 -21.07 -15.71 -14.00
CA ALA A 317 -19.96 -16.24 -14.79
C ALA A 317 -18.61 -16.18 -14.06
N ALA A 318 -18.35 -15.11 -13.30
CA ALA A 318 -17.16 -14.99 -12.45
C ALA A 318 -17.16 -16.02 -11.31
N ALA A 319 -18.30 -16.23 -10.65
CA ALA A 319 -18.42 -17.22 -9.58
C ALA A 319 -18.25 -18.66 -10.10
N ASP A 320 -18.88 -19.00 -11.22
CA ASP A 320 -18.81 -20.34 -11.82
C ASP A 320 -17.41 -20.67 -12.34
N GLY A 321 -16.70 -19.67 -12.88
CA GLY A 321 -15.35 -19.81 -13.41
C GLY A 321 -14.22 -19.58 -12.40
N GLY A 322 -14.52 -19.22 -11.15
CA GLY A 322 -13.51 -18.90 -10.14
C GLY A 322 -12.68 -17.65 -10.45
N PHE A 323 -13.23 -16.71 -11.24
CA PHE A 323 -12.51 -15.51 -11.67
C PHE A 323 -12.51 -14.44 -10.55
N PRO A 324 -11.33 -13.85 -10.22
CA PRO A 324 -11.25 -12.82 -9.18
C PRO A 324 -11.83 -11.47 -9.58
N GLY A 325 -12.20 -11.28 -10.85
CA GLY A 325 -12.80 -10.06 -11.40
C GLY A 325 -13.41 -10.29 -12.78
#